data_AF-A0A6G1X3Y9-F1
#
_entry.id   AF-A0A6G1X3Y9-F1
#
_cell.length_a   1.000
_cell.length_b   1.000
_cell.length_c   1.000
_cell.angle_alpha   90.00
_cell.angle_beta   90.00
_cell.angle_gamma   90.00
#
_symmetry.space_group_name_H-M   'P 1'
#
loop_
_entity.id
_entity.type
_entity.pdbx_description
1 polymer ?
#
loop_
_entity_poly.entity_id
_entity_poly.type
_entity_poly.pdbx_seq_one_letter_code
_entity_poly.pdbx_strand_id
1 'polypeptide(L)'
;MRASGTARGYMAKNMETSLFLEHVLRCFRRELADQKRDVIIEKVDHDSNFLEIRWKEGEEAYFFLTNWNEIKHYQSKGPYAVDRFIIQKFKEIGFDFNHEASHYAQIISS
;
A
#
# COMPACT_ATOMS: atom_id res chain seq x y z
N MET A 1 -2.18 23.10 4.37
CA MET A 1 -3.09 22.74 3.27
C MET A 1 -2.65 21.40 2.69
N ARG A 2 -3.50 20.37 2.73
CA ARG A 2 -3.19 18.97 2.32
C ARG A 2 -3.10 18.83 0.79
N ALA A 3 -2.12 19.50 0.17
CA ALA A 3 -1.89 19.44 -1.28
C ALA A 3 -1.68 18.00 -1.81
N SER A 4 -1.28 17.06 -0.95
CA SER A 4 -1.08 15.65 -1.28
C SER A 4 -2.38 14.90 -1.63
N GLY A 5 -3.49 15.17 -0.94
CA GLY A 5 -4.74 14.41 -1.12
C GLY A 5 -5.42 14.71 -2.46
N THR A 6 -5.43 15.97 -2.87
CA THR A 6 -6.02 16.40 -4.16
C THR A 6 -5.21 15.87 -5.34
N ALA A 7 -3.87 16.02 -5.31
CA ALA A 7 -2.99 15.47 -6.34
C ALA A 7 -3.15 13.94 -6.46
N ARG A 8 -3.19 13.24 -5.32
CA ARG A 8 -3.40 11.79 -5.30
C ARG A 8 -4.80 11.38 -5.79
N GLY A 9 -5.80 12.24 -5.59
CA GLY A 9 -7.15 12.05 -6.14
C GLY A 9 -7.15 12.12 -7.67
N TYR A 10 -6.39 13.05 -8.27
CA TYR A 10 -6.19 13.09 -9.71
C TYR A 10 -5.44 11.86 -10.23
N MET A 11 -4.41 11.42 -9.51
CA MET A 11 -3.69 10.19 -9.84
C MET A 11 -4.61 8.97 -9.80
N ALA A 12 -5.38 8.78 -8.73
CA ALA A 12 -6.29 7.64 -8.60
C ALA A 12 -7.29 7.56 -9.77
N LYS A 13 -7.75 8.71 -10.28
CA LYS A 13 -8.72 8.77 -11.39
C LYS A 13 -8.10 8.58 -12.77
N ASN A 14 -6.87 9.04 -13.00
CA ASN A 14 -6.31 9.17 -14.35
C ASN A 14 -5.03 8.35 -14.59
N MET A 15 -4.44 7.78 -13.54
CA MET A 15 -3.23 6.97 -13.65
C MET A 15 -3.60 5.50 -13.84
N GLU A 16 -2.84 4.81 -14.71
CA GLU A 16 -2.95 3.36 -14.88
C GLU A 16 -2.77 2.62 -13.56
N THR A 17 -3.52 1.53 -13.38
CA THR A 17 -3.58 0.79 -12.11
C THR A 17 -2.20 0.29 -11.64
N SER A 18 -1.37 -0.17 -12.57
CA SER A 18 -0.01 -0.64 -12.28
C SER A 18 0.86 0.49 -11.74
N LEU A 19 0.87 1.64 -12.41
CA LEU A 19 1.62 2.82 -12.00
C LEU A 19 1.12 3.40 -10.68
N PHE A 20 -0.20 3.36 -10.46
CA PHE A 20 -0.79 3.81 -9.20
C PHE A 20 -0.38 2.89 -8.03
N LEU A 21 -0.41 1.57 -8.23
CA LEU A 21 0.06 0.61 -7.24
C LEU A 21 1.55 0.82 -6.92
N GLU A 22 2.40 0.96 -7.93
CA GLU A 22 3.82 1.24 -7.74
C GLU A 22 4.06 2.53 -6.95
N HIS A 23 3.27 3.57 -7.21
CA HIS A 23 3.31 4.79 -6.43
C HIS A 23 2.94 4.53 -4.96
N VAL A 24 1.88 3.77 -4.70
CA VAL A 24 1.44 3.41 -3.34
C VAL A 24 2.55 2.65 -2.60
N LEU A 25 3.12 1.61 -3.22
CA LEU A 25 4.21 0.81 -2.61
C LEU A 25 5.45 1.66 -2.36
N ARG A 26 5.79 2.59 -3.27
CA ARG A 26 6.89 3.54 -3.07
C ARG A 26 6.63 4.47 -1.89
N CYS A 27 5.39 4.93 -1.69
CA CYS A 27 5.04 5.74 -0.52
C CYS A 27 5.22 4.95 0.78
N PHE A 28 4.81 3.67 0.81
CA PHE A 28 5.06 2.81 1.97
C PHE A 28 6.55 2.68 2.27
N ARG A 29 7.36 2.31 1.27
CA ARG A 29 8.81 2.18 1.43
C ARG A 29 9.45 3.46 1.98
N ARG A 30 9.03 4.63 1.46
CA ARG A 30 9.56 5.93 1.90
C ARG A 30 9.25 6.20 3.36
N GLU A 31 8.00 6.03 3.76
CA GLU A 31 7.58 6.31 5.13
C GLU A 31 8.29 5.38 6.14
N LEU A 32 8.51 4.12 5.77
CA LEU A 32 9.20 3.15 6.63
C LEU A 32 10.70 3.41 6.71
N ALA A 33 11.31 3.84 5.61
CA ALA A 33 12.69 4.31 5.60
C ALA A 33 12.87 5.54 6.49
N ASP A 34 11.92 6.48 6.47
CA ASP A 34 11.92 7.66 7.36
C ASP A 34 11.84 7.24 8.85
N GLN A 35 11.20 6.10 9.14
CA GLN A 35 11.17 5.47 10.47
C GLN A 35 12.40 4.61 10.78
N LYS A 36 13.42 4.60 9.91
CA LYS A 36 14.62 3.75 10.01
C LYS A 36 14.31 2.25 10.13
N ARG A 37 13.16 1.81 9.61
CA ARG A 37 12.82 0.38 9.53
C ARG A 37 13.45 -0.18 8.26
N ASP A 38 14.16 -1.30 8.39
CA ASP A 38 14.70 -2.04 7.24
C ASP A 38 13.58 -2.89 6.63
N VAL A 39 12.74 -2.25 5.83
CA VAL A 39 11.55 -2.86 5.24
C VAL A 39 11.65 -2.96 3.73
N ILE A 40 11.44 -4.17 3.23
CA ILE A 40 11.27 -4.44 1.81
C ILE A 40 9.79 -4.69 1.54
N ILE A 41 9.19 -3.87 0.69
CA ILE A 41 7.84 -4.11 0.17
C ILE A 41 7.93 -4.28 -1.32
N GLU A 42 7.39 -5.35 -1.88
CA GLU A 42 7.50 -5.64 -3.31
C GLU A 42 6.21 -6.21 -3.86
N LYS A 43 6.00 -6.00 -5.16
CA LYS A 43 5.00 -6.73 -5.92
C LYS A 43 5.69 -7.82 -6.74
N VAL A 44 5.11 -9.00 -6.78
CA VAL A 44 5.48 -10.06 -7.72
C VAL A 44 4.30 -10.30 -8.64
N ASP A 45 4.50 -10.09 -9.94
CA ASP A 45 3.49 -10.39 -10.94
C ASP A 45 3.57 -11.89 -11.27
N HIS A 46 2.46 -12.59 -11.17
CA HIS A 46 2.35 -13.98 -11.61
C HIS A 46 1.62 -14.05 -12.96
N ASP A 47 1.93 -15.07 -13.76
CA ASP A 47 1.07 -15.41 -14.90
C ASP A 47 -0.36 -15.64 -14.37
N SER A 48 -1.38 -15.07 -15.03
CA SER A 48 -2.82 -15.13 -14.69
C SER A 48 -3.43 -14.07 -13.74
N ASN A 49 -3.07 -12.79 -13.88
CA ASN A 49 -3.71 -11.64 -13.17
C ASN A 49 -3.51 -11.57 -11.65
N PHE A 50 -2.76 -12.51 -11.07
CA PHE A 50 -2.44 -12.50 -9.65
C PHE A 50 -1.23 -11.64 -9.34
N LEU A 51 -1.25 -11.06 -8.14
CA LEU A 51 -0.24 -10.21 -7.57
C LEU A 51 0.06 -10.69 -6.16
N GLU A 52 1.33 -10.84 -5.85
CA GLU A 52 1.77 -11.05 -4.48
C GLU A 52 2.37 -9.75 -3.95
N ILE A 53 1.86 -9.26 -2.81
CA ILE A 53 2.46 -8.12 -2.10
C ILE A 53 3.20 -8.66 -0.89
N ARG A 54 4.52 -8.45 -0.87
CA ARG A 54 5.42 -8.91 0.19
C ARG A 54 5.77 -7.74 1.11
N TRP A 55 5.95 -8.05 2.38
CA TRP A 55 6.53 -7.18 3.41
C TRP A 55 7.55 -7.99 4.19
N LYS A 56 8.80 -7.56 4.19
CA LYS A 56 9.86 -8.16 5.01
C LYS A 56 10.45 -7.12 5.92
N GLU A 57 10.57 -7.45 7.20
CA GLU A 57 11.18 -6.60 8.22
C GLU A 57 12.03 -7.44 9.18
N GLY A 58 13.34 -7.29 9.09
CA GLY A 58 14.27 -8.16 9.83
C GLY A 58 14.08 -9.64 9.44
N GLU A 59 13.75 -10.48 10.42
CA GLU A 59 13.49 -11.92 10.23
C GLU A 59 12.03 -12.22 9.87
N GLU A 60 11.12 -11.27 10.09
CA GLU A 60 9.69 -11.45 9.82
C GLU A 60 9.39 -11.17 8.34
N ALA A 61 8.56 -12.04 7.76
CA ALA A 61 8.11 -11.91 6.37
C ALA A 61 6.62 -12.22 6.27
N TYR A 62 5.88 -11.28 5.68
CA TYR A 62 4.46 -11.36 5.45
C TYR A 62 4.19 -11.21 3.95
N PHE A 63 3.19 -11.91 3.45
CA PHE A 63 2.72 -11.70 2.09
C PHE A 63 1.24 -12.00 2.00
N PHE A 64 0.59 -11.40 1.02
CA PHE A 64 -0.76 -11.78 0.62
C PHE A 64 -0.90 -11.75 -0.89
N LEU A 65 -1.84 -12.56 -1.38
CA LEU A 65 -2.24 -12.59 -2.79
C LEU A 65 -3.43 -11.67 -3.02
N THR A 66 -3.40 -10.96 -4.15
CA THR A 66 -4.47 -10.10 -4.68
C THR A 66 -4.47 -10.22 -6.20
N ASN A 67 -5.34 -9.50 -6.88
CA ASN A 67 -5.29 -9.38 -8.34
C ASN A 67 -5.47 -7.93 -8.83
N TRP A 68 -5.20 -7.69 -10.11
CA TRP A 68 -5.32 -6.35 -10.71
C TRP A 68 -6.75 -5.78 -10.64
N ASN A 69 -7.79 -6.61 -10.66
CA ASN A 69 -9.18 -6.15 -10.57
C ASN A 69 -9.49 -5.60 -9.17
N GLU A 70 -8.98 -6.23 -8.11
CA GLU A 70 -9.10 -5.73 -6.74
C GLU A 70 -8.38 -4.39 -6.57
N ILE A 71 -7.14 -4.28 -7.08
CA ILE A 71 -6.40 -3.01 -7.00
C ILE A 71 -7.15 -1.90 -7.74
N LYS A 72 -7.66 -2.18 -8.95
CA LYS A 72 -8.48 -1.24 -9.72
C LYS A 72 -9.77 -0.87 -8.98
N HIS A 73 -10.43 -1.85 -8.35
CA HIS A 73 -11.61 -1.61 -7.54
C HIS A 73 -11.31 -0.60 -6.44
N TYR A 74 -10.28 -0.85 -5.61
CA TYR A 74 -9.93 0.06 -4.52
C TYR A 74 -9.42 1.40 -5.02
N GLN A 75 -8.63 1.46 -6.09
CA GLN A 75 -8.22 2.73 -6.69
C GLN A 75 -9.41 3.62 -7.06
N SER A 76 -10.48 3.03 -7.60
CA SER A 76 -11.71 3.76 -7.94
C SER A 76 -12.46 4.32 -6.72
N LYS A 77 -12.25 3.75 -5.52
CA LYS A 77 -12.91 4.16 -4.28
C LYS A 77 -12.29 5.41 -3.66
N GLY A 78 -11.09 5.81 -4.08
CA GLY A 78 -10.51 7.08 -3.67
C GLY A 78 -8.98 7.07 -3.53
N PRO A 79 -8.40 8.23 -3.19
CA PRO A 79 -6.95 8.46 -3.23
C PRO A 79 -6.10 7.61 -2.29
N TYR A 80 -6.70 7.09 -1.21
CA TYR A 80 -6.01 6.30 -0.18
C TYR A 80 -6.64 4.90 0.01
N ALA A 81 -7.55 4.51 -0.88
CA ALA A 81 -8.30 3.27 -0.69
C ALA A 81 -7.45 2.01 -0.95
N VAL A 82 -6.48 2.07 -1.88
CA VAL A 82 -5.51 0.98 -2.09
C VAL A 82 -4.58 0.84 -0.88
N ASP A 83 -4.14 1.96 -0.29
CA ASP A 83 -3.31 1.97 0.91
C ASP A 83 -4.00 1.25 2.07
N ARG A 84 -5.27 1.61 2.34
CA ARG A 84 -6.07 0.96 3.39
C ARG A 84 -6.27 -0.53 3.11
N PHE A 85 -6.53 -0.90 1.87
CA PHE A 85 -6.67 -2.31 1.48
C PHE A 85 -5.39 -3.10 1.79
N ILE A 86 -4.23 -2.61 1.38
CA ILE A 86 -2.94 -3.27 1.62
C ILE A 86 -2.68 -3.41 3.13
N ILE A 87 -2.89 -2.35 3.90
CA ILE A 87 -2.69 -2.38 5.35
C ILE A 87 -3.63 -3.38 6.01
N GLN A 88 -4.90 -3.36 5.65
CA GLN A 88 -5.90 -4.28 6.19
C GLN A 88 -5.51 -5.74 5.91
N LYS A 89 -5.02 -6.03 4.70
CA LYS A 89 -4.54 -7.37 4.34
C LYS A 89 -3.35 -7.81 5.17
N PHE A 90 -2.38 -6.93 5.42
CA PHE A 90 -1.26 -7.21 6.30
C PHE A 90 -1.70 -7.42 7.76
N LYS A 91 -2.65 -6.64 8.25
CA LYS A 91 -3.24 -6.82 9.60
C LYS A 91 -3.95 -8.17 9.75
N GLU A 92 -4.70 -8.59 8.73
CA GLU A 92 -5.39 -9.89 8.71
C GLU A 92 -4.43 -11.09 8.85
N ILE A 93 -3.18 -10.94 8.42
CA ILE A 93 -2.14 -11.97 8.52
C ILE A 93 -1.17 -11.74 9.70
N GLY A 94 -1.52 -10.85 10.63
CA GLY A 94 -0.80 -10.66 11.88
C GLY A 94 0.31 -9.61 11.87
N PHE A 95 0.45 -8.82 10.79
CA PHE A 95 1.39 -7.70 10.79
C PHE A 95 0.84 -6.53 11.60
N ASP A 96 1.59 -6.10 12.62
CA ASP A 96 1.25 -4.95 13.45
C ASP A 96 1.91 -3.66 12.92
N PHE A 97 1.08 -2.75 12.40
CA PHE A 97 1.52 -1.40 12.08
C PHE A 97 1.63 -0.60 13.38
N ASN A 98 2.84 -0.53 13.94
CA ASN A 98 3.08 0.25 15.16
C ASN A 98 2.60 1.71 14.97
N HIS A 99 1.58 2.06 15.76
CA HIS A 99 0.58 3.08 15.43
C HIS A 99 1.02 4.52 15.72
N GLU A 100 2.10 4.73 16.47
CA GLU A 100 2.35 6.02 17.13
C GLU A 100 3.08 7.07 16.27
N ALA A 101 3.66 6.71 15.13
CA ALA A 101 4.47 7.63 14.31
C ALA A 101 4.21 7.59 12.79
N SER A 102 3.21 6.84 12.33
CA SER A 102 2.96 6.61 10.90
C SER A 102 1.82 7.47 10.35
N HIS A 103 2.03 8.13 9.21
CA HIS A 103 0.96 8.78 8.44
C HIS A 103 -0.04 7.73 7.90
N TYR A 104 0.40 6.49 7.66
CA TYR A 104 -0.51 5.37 7.41
C TYR A 104 -1.40 5.01 8.60
N ALA A 105 -0.93 5.15 9.84
CA ALA A 105 -1.80 4.96 11.02
C ALA A 105 -2.98 5.94 11.04
N GLN A 106 -2.79 7.16 10.52
CA GLN A 106 -3.87 8.15 10.37
C GLN A 106 -4.84 7.78 9.23
N ILE A 107 -4.33 7.24 8.12
CA ILE A 107 -5.13 6.79 6.97
C ILE A 107 -6.07 5.63 7.34
N ILE A 108 -5.65 4.76 8.27
CA ILE A 108 -6.46 3.64 8.79
C ILE A 108 -7.60 4.13 9.69
N SER A 109 -7.38 5.25 10.40
CA SER A 109 -8.32 5.79 11.41
C SER A 109 -9.33 6.80 10.84
N SER A 110 -9.32 7.02 9.52
CA SER A 110 -10.14 8.02 8.78
C SER A 110 -11.20 7.36 7.91
#